data_AF-A0A2S7QSQ2-F1
#
_entry.id   AF-A0A2S7QSQ2-F1
#
_cell.length_a   1.000
_cell.length_b   1.000
_cell.length_c   1.000
_cell.angle_alpha   90.00
_cell.angle_beta   90.00
_cell.angle_gamma   90.00
#
_symmetry.space_group_name_H-M   'P 1'
#
loop_
_entity.id
_entity.type
_entity.pdbx_description
1 polymer ?
#
loop_
_entity_poly.entity_id
_entity_poly.type
_entity_poly.pdbx_seq_one_letter_code
_entity_poly.pdbx_strand_id
1 'polypeptide(L)'
;MNDLDDWNVHKGEPSPELETAWDDILKYRNLAIPSIHLPKHLSSIPILTTNGTSTNNLLVNLDVFHNLHCLNTIREYIFRSYYSNSSHNLELINDCVDSIRQALQCHADISIIGKRIMVSLGQISELSMNGYGAGVGEEERCQGDKGEVGAS
;
A
#
# COMPACT_ATOMS: atom_id res chain seq x y z
N MET A 1 9.04 15.42 -14.21
CA MET A 1 10.42 15.34 -13.70
C MET A 1 10.23 15.18 -12.21
N ASN A 2 10.66 14.07 -11.61
CA ASN A 2 10.50 13.87 -10.16
C ASN A 2 11.52 14.78 -9.48
N ASP A 3 11.06 15.94 -9.03
CA ASP A 3 11.84 16.79 -8.16
C ASP A 3 11.80 16.15 -6.77
N LEU A 4 12.92 15.55 -6.36
CA LEU A 4 13.01 14.83 -5.10
C LEU A 4 12.90 15.78 -3.90
N ASP A 5 13.21 17.07 -4.10
CA ASP A 5 13.18 18.07 -3.04
C ASP A 5 11.76 18.64 -2.84
N ASP A 6 10.81 18.39 -3.76
CA ASP A 6 9.45 18.93 -3.67
C ASP A 6 8.65 18.33 -2.51
N TRP A 7 7.95 19.19 -1.78
CA TRP A 7 7.17 18.79 -0.61
C TRP A 7 5.99 17.91 -1.02
N ASN A 8 5.71 16.87 -0.22
CA ASN A 8 4.45 16.14 -0.31
C ASN A 8 4.10 15.46 1.01
N VAL A 9 2.83 15.04 1.15
CA VAL A 9 2.27 14.44 2.38
C VAL A 9 2.84 13.05 2.72
N HIS A 10 3.58 12.40 1.81
CA HIS A 10 4.14 11.06 2.03
C HIS A 10 5.59 11.06 2.50
N LYS A 11 6.19 12.25 2.73
CA LYS A 11 7.56 12.41 3.22
C LYS A 11 7.65 13.40 4.39
N GLY A 12 8.60 13.16 5.30
CA GLY A 12 8.86 14.04 6.44
C GLY A 12 9.00 13.30 7.76
N GLU A 13 9.00 14.04 8.85
CA GLU A 13 9.02 13.46 10.20
C GLU A 13 7.70 12.72 10.49
N PRO A 14 7.72 11.68 11.36
CA PRO A 14 6.53 10.94 11.74
C PRO A 14 5.44 11.88 12.25
N SER A 15 4.27 11.83 11.62
CA SER A 15 3.12 12.66 11.98
C SER A 15 1.83 11.91 11.68
N PRO A 16 0.71 12.21 12.38
CA PRO A 16 -0.57 11.58 12.10
C PRO A 16 -1.04 11.76 10.65
N GLU A 17 -0.70 12.90 10.04
CA GLU A 17 -1.03 13.20 8.64
C GLU A 17 -0.25 12.29 7.68
N LEU A 18 1.06 12.12 7.91
CA LEU A 18 1.89 11.20 7.14
C LEU A 18 1.40 9.76 7.24
N GLU A 19 1.07 9.29 8.46
CA GLU A 19 0.54 7.94 8.66
C GLU A 19 -0.79 7.74 7.92
N THR A 20 -1.68 8.73 7.97
CA THR A 20 -2.96 8.69 7.25
C THR A 20 -2.76 8.62 5.74
N ALA A 21 -1.82 9.39 5.19
CA ALA A 21 -1.53 9.36 3.76
C ALA A 21 -0.99 7.99 3.30
N TRP A 22 -0.12 7.36 4.08
CA TRP A 22 0.36 6.00 3.80
C TRP A 22 -0.74 4.94 3.95
N ASP A 23 -1.63 5.08 4.94
CA ASP A 23 -2.79 4.20 5.11
C ASP A 23 -3.77 4.29 3.94
N ASP A 24 -4.01 5.50 3.41
CA ASP A 24 -4.90 5.72 2.28
C ASP A 24 -4.40 5.03 1.01
N ILE A 25 -3.07 4.99 0.77
CA ILE A 25 -2.48 4.20 -0.33
C ILE A 25 -2.81 2.71 -0.17
N LEU A 26 -2.83 2.18 1.06
CA LEU A 26 -2.96 0.75 1.35
C LEU A 26 -4.40 0.29 1.67
N LYS A 27 -5.35 1.22 1.65
CA LYS A 27 -6.75 1.03 2.06
C LYS A 27 -7.45 -0.11 1.33
N TYR A 28 -7.21 -0.24 0.02
CA TYR A 28 -7.90 -1.21 -0.84
C TYR A 28 -7.00 -2.35 -1.32
N ARG A 29 -5.87 -2.60 -0.66
CA ARG A 29 -4.90 -3.65 -1.08
C ARG A 29 -5.45 -5.07 -1.10
N ASN A 30 -6.50 -5.33 -0.32
CA ASN A 30 -7.06 -6.64 -0.10
C ASN A 30 -8.19 -6.91 -1.10
N LEU A 31 -7.95 -7.87 -2.00
CA LEU A 31 -8.92 -8.27 -3.02
C LEU A 31 -9.47 -9.66 -2.71
N ALA A 32 -10.74 -9.88 -3.04
CA ALA A 32 -11.37 -11.19 -2.97
C ALA A 32 -11.52 -11.74 -4.39
N ILE A 33 -10.95 -12.92 -4.65
CA ILE A 33 -11.12 -13.61 -5.95
C ILE A 33 -11.66 -15.02 -5.74
N PRO A 34 -12.51 -15.55 -6.63
CA PRO A 34 -12.86 -16.96 -6.61
C PRO A 34 -11.62 -17.85 -6.73
N SER A 35 -11.58 -18.95 -5.99
CA SER A 35 -10.42 -19.86 -5.91
C SER A 35 -9.98 -20.42 -7.25
N ILE A 36 -10.91 -20.54 -8.22
CA ILE A 36 -10.63 -20.98 -9.58
C ILE A 36 -9.71 -20.04 -10.36
N HIS A 37 -9.65 -18.75 -9.98
CA HIS A 37 -8.80 -17.75 -10.64
C HIS A 37 -7.40 -17.65 -10.05
N LEU A 38 -7.11 -18.32 -8.93
CA LEU A 38 -5.77 -18.32 -8.36
C LEU A 38 -4.90 -19.35 -9.11
N PRO A 39 -3.72 -18.95 -9.64
CA PRO A 39 -2.77 -19.89 -10.23
C PRO A 39 -2.43 -21.03 -9.26
N LYS A 40 -2.41 -22.27 -9.76
CA LYS A 40 -2.22 -23.49 -8.94
C LYS A 40 -0.92 -23.53 -8.13
N HIS A 41 0.10 -22.77 -8.53
CA HIS A 41 1.38 -22.69 -7.81
C HIS A 41 1.34 -21.69 -6.64
N LEU A 42 0.28 -20.88 -6.54
CA LEU A 42 0.06 -19.95 -5.45
C LEU A 42 -0.93 -20.54 -4.44
N SER A 43 -0.80 -20.13 -3.19
CA SER A 43 -1.71 -20.46 -2.10
C SER A 43 -2.14 -19.18 -1.41
N SER A 44 -3.37 -19.16 -0.91
CA SER A 44 -3.89 -17.99 -0.22
C SER A 44 -4.89 -18.34 0.87
N ILE A 45 -5.30 -17.33 1.62
CA ILE A 45 -6.23 -17.47 2.75
C ILE A 45 -7.67 -17.51 2.23
N PRO A 46 -8.48 -18.52 2.61
CA PRO A 46 -9.90 -18.53 2.31
C PRO A 46 -10.64 -17.45 3.13
N ILE A 47 -11.57 -16.76 2.48
CA ILE A 47 -12.45 -15.80 3.16
C ILE A 47 -13.58 -16.59 3.83
N LEU A 48 -13.82 -16.32 5.11
CA LEU A 48 -14.89 -16.97 5.88
C LEU A 48 -16.13 -16.06 5.94
N THR A 49 -17.31 -16.68 6.03
CA THR A 49 -18.55 -15.98 6.39
C THR A 49 -18.53 -15.60 7.87
N THR A 50 -19.49 -14.77 8.30
CA THR A 50 -19.68 -14.41 9.72
C THR A 50 -19.90 -15.62 10.62
N ASN A 51 -20.41 -16.72 10.07
CA ASN A 51 -20.62 -17.99 10.76
C ASN A 51 -19.39 -18.93 10.69
N GLY A 52 -18.24 -18.44 10.21
CA GLY A 52 -16.99 -19.20 10.11
C GLY A 52 -16.94 -20.22 8.96
N THR A 53 -17.94 -20.22 8.06
CA THR A 53 -17.96 -21.13 6.90
C THR A 53 -17.09 -20.58 5.79
N SER A 54 -16.24 -21.42 5.16
CA SER A 54 -15.44 -20.97 4.03
C SER A 54 -16.32 -20.55 2.85
N THR A 55 -16.02 -19.39 2.29
CA THR A 55 -16.49 -19.02 0.95
C THR A 55 -15.63 -19.72 -0.11
N ASN A 56 -16.05 -19.64 -1.37
CA ASN A 56 -15.22 -20.03 -2.51
C ASN A 56 -14.20 -18.94 -2.89
N ASN A 57 -14.11 -17.85 -2.12
CA ASN A 57 -13.21 -16.74 -2.40
C ASN A 57 -11.95 -16.82 -1.54
N LEU A 58 -10.84 -16.40 -2.14
CA LEU A 58 -9.53 -16.28 -1.55
C LEU A 58 -9.15 -14.80 -1.44
N LEU A 59 -8.52 -14.45 -0.34
CA LEU A 59 -7.97 -13.12 -0.10
C LEU A 59 -6.62 -13.00 -0.79
N VAL A 60 -6.44 -12.07 -1.72
CA VAL A 60 -5.19 -11.84 -2.45
C VAL A 60 -4.79 -10.37 -2.44
N ASN A 61 -3.57 -10.05 -2.82
CA ASN A 61 -3.10 -8.67 -3.01
C ASN A 61 -2.52 -8.51 -4.42
N LEU A 62 -2.46 -7.28 -4.93
CA LEU A 62 -1.58 -6.95 -6.06
C LEU A 62 -0.17 -6.72 -5.54
N ASP A 63 0.83 -7.11 -6.33
CA ASP A 63 2.24 -6.98 -5.96
C ASP A 63 2.62 -5.52 -5.64
N VAL A 64 2.12 -4.54 -6.41
CA VAL A 64 2.30 -3.11 -6.12
C VAL A 64 1.93 -2.73 -4.67
N PHE A 65 0.80 -3.23 -4.16
CA PHE A 65 0.38 -2.92 -2.79
C PHE A 65 1.23 -3.65 -1.74
N HIS A 66 1.73 -4.84 -2.06
CA HIS A 66 2.67 -5.54 -1.19
C HIS A 66 4.00 -4.80 -1.09
N ASN A 67 4.54 -4.35 -2.22
CA ASN A 67 5.76 -3.55 -2.26
C ASN A 67 5.59 -2.22 -1.51
N LEU A 68 4.46 -1.53 -1.67
CA LEU A 68 4.16 -0.30 -0.92
C LEU A 68 4.03 -0.56 0.59
N HIS A 69 3.39 -1.68 1.00
CA HIS A 69 3.31 -2.07 2.41
C HIS A 69 4.68 -2.37 3.02
N CYS A 70 5.53 -3.11 2.30
CA CYS A 70 6.89 -3.41 2.72
C CYS A 70 7.73 -2.13 2.81
N LEU A 71 7.62 -1.23 1.84
CA LEU A 71 8.30 0.06 1.87
C LEU A 71 7.86 0.91 3.06
N ASN A 72 6.56 0.98 3.37
CA ASN A 72 6.06 1.68 4.56
C ASN A 72 6.59 1.05 5.85
N THR A 73 6.65 -0.28 5.92
CA THR A 73 7.22 -0.99 7.09
C THR A 73 8.70 -0.63 7.30
N ILE A 74 9.46 -0.53 6.20
CA ILE A 74 10.86 -0.08 6.24
C ILE A 74 10.95 1.38 6.72
N ARG A 75 10.12 2.28 6.17
CA ARG A 75 10.02 3.68 6.60
C ARG A 75 9.81 3.76 8.12
N GLU A 76 8.76 3.11 8.64
CA GLU A 76 8.43 3.09 10.07
C GLU A 76 9.59 2.54 10.93
N TYR A 77 10.29 1.50 10.47
CA TYR A 77 11.43 0.93 11.19
C TYR A 77 12.63 1.89 11.27
N ILE A 78 12.91 2.61 10.18
CA ILE A 78 13.97 3.62 10.15
C ILE A 78 13.64 4.75 11.14
N PHE A 79 12.39 5.22 11.16
CA PHE A 79 11.99 6.26 12.10
C PHE A 79 11.99 5.81 13.57
N ARG A 80 11.61 4.56 13.85
CA ARG A 80 11.70 3.99 15.20
C ARG A 80 13.12 3.91 15.75
N SER A 81 14.12 3.73 14.89
CA SER A 81 15.50 3.49 15.29
C SER A 81 16.35 4.77 15.47
N TYR A 82 15.82 5.96 15.14
CA TYR A 82 16.61 7.18 14.99
C TYR A 82 16.33 8.34 15.97
N TYR A 83 15.79 8.09 17.16
CA TYR A 83 15.60 9.13 18.19
C TYR A 83 16.90 9.68 18.84
N SER A 84 18.08 9.55 18.23
CA SER A 84 19.34 10.02 18.87
C SER A 84 20.46 10.50 17.92
N ASN A 85 20.26 11.60 17.19
CA ASN A 85 21.35 12.50 16.70
C ASN A 85 21.79 12.49 15.21
N SER A 86 20.92 12.26 14.22
CA SER A 86 21.32 12.55 12.81
C SER A 86 20.17 12.97 11.90
N SER A 87 19.80 14.26 11.92
CA SER A 87 18.75 14.84 11.09
C SER A 87 19.03 14.78 9.58
N HIS A 88 20.28 15.00 9.14
CA HIS A 88 20.61 15.03 7.71
C HIS A 88 20.47 13.68 6.99
N ASN A 89 20.62 12.56 7.69
CA ASN A 89 20.43 11.25 7.08
C ASN A 89 18.93 10.92 6.87
N LEU A 90 18.05 11.53 7.67
CA LEU A 90 16.61 11.26 7.60
C LEU A 90 15.95 11.94 6.41
N GLU A 91 16.38 13.15 6.07
CA GLU A 91 15.89 13.87 4.88
C GLU A 91 16.20 13.09 3.59
N LEU A 92 17.46 12.68 3.41
CA LEU A 92 17.86 11.84 2.26
C LEU A 92 17.10 10.52 2.20
N ILE A 93 16.90 9.85 3.35
CA ILE A 93 16.14 8.60 3.40
C ILE A 93 14.67 8.84 3.03
N ASN A 94 14.07 9.94 3.49
CA ASN A 94 12.71 10.33 3.13
C ASN A 94 12.55 10.48 1.62
N ASP A 95 13.47 11.20 0.97
CA ASP A 95 13.41 11.40 -0.48
C ASP A 95 13.62 10.09 -1.24
N CYS A 96 14.45 9.18 -0.72
CA CYS A 96 14.60 7.83 -1.26
C CYS A 96 13.32 7.00 -1.13
N VAL A 97 12.69 6.99 0.04
CA VAL A 97 11.41 6.29 0.27
C VAL A 97 10.34 6.85 -0.65
N ASP A 98 10.23 8.17 -0.78
CA ASP A 98 9.25 8.80 -1.64
C ASP A 98 9.52 8.53 -3.13
N SER A 99 10.78 8.59 -3.57
CA SER A 99 11.15 8.23 -4.95
C SER A 99 10.75 6.80 -5.29
N ILE A 100 10.95 5.85 -4.37
CA ILE A 100 10.57 4.44 -4.58
C ILE A 100 9.04 4.32 -4.59
N ARG A 101 8.33 4.98 -3.67
CA ARG A 101 6.86 5.02 -3.65
C ARG A 101 6.30 5.49 -4.98
N GLN A 102 6.79 6.62 -5.49
CA GLN A 102 6.39 7.18 -6.79
C GLN A 102 6.69 6.19 -7.93
N ALA A 103 7.88 5.57 -7.94
CA ALA A 103 8.25 4.59 -8.96
C ALA A 103 7.32 3.36 -8.95
N LEU A 104 6.95 2.86 -7.77
CA LEU A 104 6.01 1.74 -7.61
C LEU A 104 4.61 2.08 -8.08
N GLN A 105 4.13 3.30 -7.83
CA GLN A 105 2.81 3.73 -8.29
C GLN A 105 2.79 4.04 -9.80
N CYS A 106 3.88 4.53 -10.36
CA CYS A 106 4.02 4.76 -11.81
C CYS A 106 4.20 3.47 -12.61
N HIS A 107 4.88 2.47 -12.04
CA HIS A 107 5.15 1.18 -12.66
C HIS A 107 4.54 0.06 -11.83
N ALA A 108 3.22 0.15 -11.63
CA ALA A 108 2.48 -0.78 -10.80
C ALA A 108 2.49 -2.19 -11.39
N ASP A 109 3.10 -3.13 -10.68
CA ASP A 109 2.95 -4.56 -10.97
C ASP A 109 1.59 -5.05 -10.44
N ILE A 110 0.71 -5.40 -11.37
CA ILE A 110 -0.65 -5.90 -11.11
C ILE A 110 -0.72 -7.43 -10.99
N SER A 111 0.42 -8.10 -10.88
CA SER A 111 0.48 -9.53 -10.61
C SER A 111 -0.20 -9.84 -9.28
N ILE A 112 -0.92 -10.95 -9.25
CA ILE A 112 -1.63 -11.41 -8.05
C ILE A 112 -0.66 -12.20 -7.19
N ILE A 113 -0.55 -11.81 -5.92
CA ILE A 113 0.17 -12.58 -4.91
C ILE A 113 -0.80 -13.21 -3.91
N GLY A 114 -0.49 -14.45 -3.53
CA GLY A 114 -1.21 -15.15 -2.47
C GLY A 114 -0.82 -14.63 -1.09
N LYS A 115 -1.81 -14.32 -0.25
CA LYS A 115 -1.59 -13.90 1.13
C LYS A 115 -1.28 -15.14 1.97
N ARG A 116 -0.16 -15.09 2.70
CA ARG A 116 0.19 -16.12 3.70
C ARG A 116 0.07 -15.47 5.07
N ILE A 117 -0.63 -16.12 6.01
CA ILE A 117 -0.53 -15.72 7.42
C ILE A 117 0.79 -16.32 7.92
N MET A 118 1.70 -15.49 8.42
CA MET A 118 2.70 -15.95 9.38
C MET A 118 1.89 -16.35 10.61
N VAL A 119 1.56 -17.65 10.76
CA VAL A 119 0.88 -18.15 11.96
C VAL A 119 1.87 -18.07 13.11
N SER A 120 2.08 -16.85 13.62
CA SER A 120 2.40 -16.65 15.02
C SER A 120 1.07 -16.74 15.76
N LEU A 121 0.99 -17.67 16.69
CA LEU A 121 -0.14 -17.91 17.56
C LEU A 121 -0.62 -16.58 18.20
N GLY A 122 -1.82 -16.11 17.86
CA GLY A 122 -2.57 -15.24 18.80
C GLY A 122 -3.14 -13.90 18.36
N GLN A 123 -3.14 -13.48 17.09
CA GLN A 123 -3.85 -12.24 16.70
C GLN A 123 -4.85 -12.48 15.57
N ILE A 124 -6.04 -12.98 15.95
CA ILE A 124 -7.27 -12.88 15.16
C ILE A 124 -8.16 -11.83 15.84
N SER A 125 -7.78 -10.57 15.71
CA SER A 125 -8.69 -9.46 15.94
C SER A 125 -8.23 -8.33 15.03
N GLU A 126 -9.15 -7.78 14.24
CA GLU A 126 -8.99 -6.56 13.44
C GLU A 126 -8.50 -6.68 11.98
N LEU A 127 -8.89 -7.75 11.27
CA LEU A 127 -9.26 -7.53 9.86
C LEU A 127 -10.76 -7.17 9.82
N SER A 128 -11.07 -5.95 10.27
CA SER A 128 -12.40 -5.36 10.11
C SER A 128 -12.65 -5.15 8.61
N MET A 129 -13.62 -5.86 8.07
CA MET A 129 -14.08 -5.78 6.67
C MET A 129 -14.92 -4.52 6.41
N ASN A 130 -14.59 -3.37 6.99
CA ASN A 130 -15.36 -2.12 6.82
C ASN A 130 -15.20 -1.45 5.43
N GLY A 131 -14.67 -2.15 4.42
CA GLY A 131 -14.37 -1.59 3.09
C GLY A 131 -14.99 -2.30 1.89
N TYR A 132 -15.74 -3.40 2.04
CA TYR A 132 -16.35 -4.09 0.89
C TYR A 132 -17.63 -3.39 0.43
N GLY A 133 -17.46 -2.21 -0.18
CA GLY A 133 -18.47 -1.60 -1.06
C GLY A 133 -18.29 -2.15 -2.47
N ALA A 134 -19.33 -2.76 -3.03
CA ALA A 134 -19.39 -3.08 -4.45
C ALA A 134 -19.48 -1.77 -5.26
N GLY A 135 -18.32 -1.21 -5.62
CA GLY A 135 -18.21 -0.06 -6.52
C GLY A 135 -18.04 -0.53 -7.96
N VAL A 136 -19.12 -0.50 -8.72
CA VAL A 136 -19.12 -0.58 -10.19
C VAL A 136 -18.67 0.77 -10.74
N GLY A 137 -17.52 0.79 -11.42
CA GLY A 137 -17.14 1.70 -12.52
C GLY A 137 -17.09 3.21 -12.24
N GLU A 138 -15.89 3.78 -12.30
CA GLU A 138 -15.56 4.88 -13.22
C GLU A 138 -14.03 4.95 -13.38
N GLU A 139 -13.59 5.00 -14.64
CA GLU A 139 -12.19 4.89 -15.07
C GLU A 139 -11.55 6.29 -15.02
N GLU A 140 -10.99 6.67 -13.86
CA GLU A 140 -10.16 7.87 -13.78
C GLU A 140 -8.77 7.57 -14.32
N ARG A 141 -8.58 7.97 -15.58
CA ARG A 141 -7.30 8.01 -16.30
C ARG A 141 -6.37 9.00 -15.59
N CYS A 142 -5.16 8.56 -15.23
CA CYS A 142 -4.07 9.44 -14.84
C CYS A 142 -3.74 10.42 -15.99
N GLN A 143 -4.35 11.60 -15.98
CA GLN A 143 -3.98 12.70 -16.86
C GLN A 143 -3.10 13.66 -16.06
N GLY A 144 -1.83 13.72 -16.46
CA GLY A 144 -0.89 14.70 -15.95
C GLY A 144 -1.35 16.10 -16.32
N ASP A 145 -1.60 16.91 -15.30
CA ASP A 145 -1.99 18.30 -15.47
C ASP A 145 -0.74 19.13 -15.84
N LYS A 146 -0.66 19.56 -17.10
CA LYS A 146 0.29 20.60 -17.51
C LYS A 146 -0.42 21.94 -17.36
N GLY A 147 -0.24 22.59 -16.23
CA GLY A 147 -0.59 23.99 -16.07
C GLY A 147 0.28 24.86 -16.98
N GLU A 148 -0.33 25.38 -18.05
CA GLU A 148 0.20 26.47 -18.86
C GLU A 148 0.22 27.76 -18.02
N VAL A 149 1.39 28.35 -17.78
CA VAL A 149 1.50 29.73 -17.32
C VAL A 149 1.47 30.62 -18.56
N GLY A 150 0.31 31.25 -18.78
CA GLY A 150 0.08 32.20 -19.85
C GLY A 150 0.95 33.45 -19.69
N ALA A 151 1.52 33.89 -20.82
CA ALA A 151 2.14 35.18 -20.99
C ALA A 151 1.07 36.29 -21.02
N SER A 152 1.32 37.39 -20.29
CA SER A 152 0.84 38.74 -20.58
C SER A 152 1.79 39.75 -19.95
#